data_AF-A0A2M7EJW2-F1
#
_entry.id   AF-A0A2M7EJW2-F1
#
_cell.length_a   1.000
_cell.length_b   1.000
_cell.length_c   1.000
_cell.angle_alpha   90.00
_cell.angle_beta   90.00
_cell.angle_gamma   90.00
#
_symmetry.space_group_name_H-M   'P 1'
#
loop_
_entity.id
_entity.type
_entity.pdbx_description
1 polymer ?
#
loop_
_entity_poly.entity_id
_entity_poly.type
_entity_poly.pdbx_seq_one_letter_code
_entity_poly.pdbx_strand_id
1 'polypeptide(L)'
;MLKKIKNLDKWLKGFKKIPDNLITVILIVLGVFIALHLFLPLDRVNAMADNFNKVSIGLAALLTVYFGSSYVREEISRKRAMEFYKSKYPPEKYKKTYRIIESEESPGAIYLHDLGSLQKQHIWNMLTVYDLGWQSYPRESLKHSDFLSIMNGDAIRTRGDLGQ
;
A
#
# COMPACT_ATOMS: atom_id res chain seq x y z
N MET A 1 -49.70 30.61 15.19
CA MET A 1 -49.94 29.43 16.05
C MET A 1 -50.39 28.18 15.29
N LEU A 2 -51.32 28.26 14.33
CA LEU A 2 -51.87 27.10 13.60
C LEU A 2 -50.88 26.28 12.75
N LYS A 3 -49.77 26.88 12.28
CA LYS A 3 -48.75 26.18 11.46
C LYS A 3 -47.89 25.17 12.25
N LYS A 4 -47.65 25.41 13.56
CA LYS A 4 -46.89 24.50 14.43
C LYS A 4 -47.67 23.21 14.75
N ILE A 5 -48.99 23.31 14.90
CA ILE A 5 -49.87 22.18 15.22
C ILE A 5 -49.99 21.21 14.04
N LYS A 6 -50.08 21.72 12.80
CA LYS A 6 -50.13 20.89 11.58
C LYS A 6 -48.86 20.05 11.35
N ASN A 7 -47.69 20.53 11.77
CA ASN A 7 -46.45 19.76 11.65
C ASN A 7 -46.35 18.63 12.71
N LEU A 8 -46.87 18.86 13.91
CA LEU A 8 -46.93 17.85 14.98
C LEU A 8 -47.84 16.69 14.58
N ASP A 9 -48.98 16.99 13.98
CA ASP A 9 -49.96 15.99 13.55
C ASP A 9 -49.44 15.15 12.36
N LYS A 10 -48.61 15.76 11.49
CA LYS A 10 -47.92 15.06 10.39
C LYS A 10 -46.78 14.17 10.92
N TRP A 11 -46.09 14.60 11.97
CA TRP A 11 -45.02 13.84 12.64
C TRP A 11 -45.59 12.64 13.42
N LEU A 12 -46.70 12.83 14.14
CA LEU A 12 -47.43 11.76 14.85
C LEU A 12 -48.03 10.72 13.90
N LYS A 13 -48.52 11.13 12.71
CA LYS A 13 -48.97 10.18 11.67
C LYS A 13 -47.84 9.35 11.07
N GLY A 14 -46.59 9.83 11.11
CA GLY A 14 -45.40 9.05 10.75
C GLY A 14 -45.09 7.93 11.75
N PHE A 15 -45.28 8.19 13.05
CA PHE A 15 -45.13 7.18 14.11
C PHE A 15 -46.18 6.06 14.02
N LYS A 16 -47.41 6.36 13.58
CA LYS A 16 -48.47 5.36 13.36
C LYS A 16 -48.16 4.32 12.26
N LYS A 17 -47.12 4.52 11.45
CA LYS A 17 -46.69 3.57 10.40
C LYS A 17 -45.54 2.66 10.83
N ILE A 18 -45.04 2.82 12.04
CA ILE A 18 -44.00 1.94 12.57
C ILE A 18 -44.68 0.64 12.99
N PRO A 19 -44.28 -0.53 12.43
CA PRO A 19 -44.89 -1.79 12.81
C PRO A 19 -44.66 -2.03 14.31
N ASP A 20 -45.69 -2.52 15.02
CA ASP A 20 -45.69 -2.67 16.48
C ASP A 20 -44.45 -3.42 16.99
N ASN A 21 -43.99 -4.42 16.24
CA ASN A 21 -42.77 -5.19 16.52
C ASN A 21 -41.50 -4.32 16.61
N LEU A 22 -41.36 -3.29 15.77
CA LEU A 22 -40.21 -2.39 15.78
C LEU A 22 -40.25 -1.45 16.99
N ILE A 23 -41.45 -1.00 17.40
CA ILE A 23 -41.63 -0.22 18.62
C ILE A 23 -41.28 -1.08 19.84
N THR A 24 -41.73 -2.34 19.88
CA THR A 24 -41.39 -3.28 20.96
C THR A 24 -39.88 -3.54 21.03
N VAL A 25 -39.22 -3.75 19.90
CA VAL A 25 -37.75 -3.93 19.86
C VAL A 25 -37.02 -2.69 20.36
N ILE A 26 -37.44 -1.49 19.94
CA ILE A 26 -36.85 -0.22 20.41
C ILE A 26 -37.04 -0.09 21.93
N LEU A 27 -38.23 -0.38 22.46
CA LEU A 27 -38.49 -0.32 23.90
C LEU A 27 -37.68 -1.37 24.69
N ILE A 28 -37.49 -2.57 24.15
CA ILE A 28 -36.64 -3.60 24.76
C ILE A 28 -35.18 -3.14 24.78
N VAL A 29 -34.66 -2.62 23.67
CA VAL A 29 -33.27 -2.10 23.59
C VAL A 29 -33.09 -0.92 24.56
N LEU A 30 -34.05 -0.01 24.64
CA LEU A 30 -34.00 1.12 25.56
C LEU A 30 -34.09 0.66 27.03
N GLY A 31 -34.94 -0.33 27.32
CA GLY A 31 -35.09 -0.92 28.64
C GLY A 31 -33.82 -1.65 29.09
N VAL A 32 -33.20 -2.42 28.20
CA VAL A 32 -31.89 -3.06 28.43
C VAL A 32 -30.80 -2.01 28.62
N PHE A 33 -30.79 -0.93 27.82
CA PHE A 33 -29.85 0.16 27.95
C PHE A 33 -29.98 0.86 29.31
N ILE A 34 -31.19 1.21 29.74
CA ILE A 34 -31.46 1.84 31.04
C ILE A 34 -31.10 0.87 32.18
N ALA A 35 -31.47 -0.40 32.08
CA ALA A 35 -31.14 -1.42 33.08
C ALA A 35 -29.62 -1.61 33.20
N LEU A 36 -28.89 -1.66 32.07
CA LEU A 36 -27.43 -1.71 32.08
C LEU A 36 -26.83 -0.48 32.77
N HIS A 37 -27.37 0.72 32.55
CA HIS A 37 -26.85 1.96 33.17
C HIS A 37 -27.24 2.12 34.65
N LEU A 38 -28.33 1.48 35.10
CA LEU A 38 -28.76 1.51 36.50
C LEU A 38 -28.11 0.40 37.35
N PHE A 39 -27.82 -0.77 36.75
CA PHE A 39 -27.31 -1.94 37.48
C PHE A 39 -25.81 -2.19 37.29
N LEU A 40 -25.15 -1.62 36.28
CA LEU A 40 -23.69 -1.65 36.19
C LEU A 40 -23.12 -0.35 36.79
N PRO A 41 -22.29 -0.45 37.84
CA PRO A 41 -21.51 0.69 38.30
C PRO A 41 -20.69 1.22 37.11
N LEU A 42 -20.71 2.54 36.91
CA LEU A 42 -19.91 3.21 35.86
C LEU A 42 -18.45 2.76 35.87
N ASP A 43 -17.91 2.44 37.05
CA ASP A 43 -16.56 1.92 37.22
C ASP A 43 -16.32 0.58 36.51
N ARG A 44 -17.32 -0.31 36.46
CA ARG A 44 -17.21 -1.60 35.76
C ARG A 44 -17.32 -1.45 34.25
N VAL A 45 -18.16 -0.52 33.78
CA VAL A 45 -18.27 -0.22 32.33
C VAL A 45 -16.97 0.41 31.84
N ASN A 46 -16.41 1.36 32.58
CA ASN A 46 -15.12 1.97 32.28
C ASN A 46 -13.99 0.93 32.31
N ALA A 47 -13.94 0.05 33.32
CA ALA A 47 -12.94 -1.01 33.39
C ALA A 47 -13.04 -2.01 32.21
N MET A 48 -14.26 -2.35 31.78
CA MET A 48 -14.48 -3.19 30.59
C MET A 48 -14.02 -2.50 29.31
N ALA A 49 -14.34 -1.22 29.13
CA ALA A 49 -13.88 -0.43 27.99
C ALA A 49 -12.34 -0.31 27.96
N ASP A 50 -11.71 -0.07 29.11
CA ASP A 50 -10.25 0.00 29.24
C ASP A 50 -9.57 -1.33 28.90
N ASN A 51 -10.14 -2.44 29.37
CA ASN A 51 -9.61 -3.78 29.05
C ASN A 51 -9.79 -4.12 27.57
N PHE A 52 -10.94 -3.78 26.98
CA PHE A 52 -11.17 -3.97 25.54
C PHE A 52 -10.20 -3.13 24.69
N ASN A 53 -9.94 -1.88 25.07
CA ASN A 53 -8.95 -1.04 24.42
C ASN A 53 -7.55 -1.63 24.50
N LYS A 54 -7.12 -2.12 25.68
CA LYS A 54 -5.81 -2.78 25.86
C LYS A 54 -5.65 -4.02 24.99
N VAL A 55 -6.68 -4.87 24.94
CA VAL A 55 -6.70 -6.07 24.07
C VAL A 55 -6.63 -5.67 22.60
N SER A 56 -7.40 -4.65 22.19
CA SER A 56 -7.43 -4.16 20.81
C SER A 56 -6.08 -3.57 20.38
N ILE A 57 -5.41 -2.82 21.26
CA ILE A 57 -4.06 -2.30 21.03
C ILE A 57 -3.06 -3.46 20.89
N GLY A 58 -3.12 -4.46 21.77
CA GLY A 58 -2.26 -5.64 21.68
C GLY A 58 -2.45 -6.41 20.37
N LEU A 59 -3.70 -6.60 19.94
CA LEU A 59 -4.02 -7.25 18.67
C LEU A 59 -3.54 -6.43 17.46
N ALA A 60 -3.75 -5.12 17.48
CA ALA A 60 -3.26 -4.22 16.43
C ALA A 60 -1.73 -4.24 16.33
N ALA A 61 -1.03 -4.28 17.46
CA ALA A 61 0.43 -4.40 17.48
C ALA A 61 0.91 -5.72 16.88
N LEU A 62 0.26 -6.84 17.22
CA LEU A 62 0.58 -8.16 16.65
C LEU A 62 0.33 -8.20 15.13
N LEU A 63 -0.80 -7.67 14.66
CA LEU A 63 -1.10 -7.56 13.23
C LEU A 63 -0.07 -6.66 12.52
N THR A 64 0.31 -5.55 13.14
CA THR A 64 1.33 -4.62 12.60
C THR A 64 2.70 -5.29 12.52
N VAL A 65 3.09 -6.09 13.51
CA VAL A 65 4.35 -6.85 13.46
C VAL A 65 4.29 -7.95 12.40
N TYR A 66 3.18 -8.69 12.33
CA TYR A 66 2.98 -9.76 11.36
C TYR A 66 3.04 -9.22 9.92
N PHE A 67 2.24 -8.20 9.60
CA PHE A 67 2.22 -7.60 8.26
C PHE A 67 3.40 -6.65 7.98
N GLY A 68 3.97 -6.02 9.01
CA GLY A 68 5.11 -5.11 8.87
C GLY A 68 6.43 -5.84 8.65
N SER A 69 6.57 -7.08 9.15
CA SER A 69 7.81 -7.86 9.02
C SER A 69 8.19 -8.15 7.55
N SER A 70 7.22 -8.43 6.70
CA SER A 70 7.44 -8.65 5.26
C SER A 70 7.90 -7.37 4.56
N TYR A 71 7.24 -6.25 4.85
CA TYR A 71 7.61 -4.94 4.33
C TYR A 71 9.03 -4.53 4.75
N VAL A 72 9.38 -4.73 6.03
CA VAL A 72 10.73 -4.44 6.53
C VAL A 72 11.77 -5.32 5.85
N ARG A 73 11.47 -6.62 5.66
CA ARG A 73 12.39 -7.54 4.96
C ARG A 73 12.60 -7.13 3.50
N GLU A 74 11.54 -6.75 2.81
CA GLU A 74 11.61 -6.27 1.43
C GLU A 74 12.41 -4.97 1.35
N GLU A 75 12.19 -4.03 2.27
CA GLU A 75 12.90 -2.76 2.31
C GLU A 75 14.40 -2.93 2.62
N ILE A 76 14.76 -3.88 3.50
CA ILE A 76 16.16 -4.24 3.75
C ILE A 76 16.79 -4.85 2.49
N SER A 77 16.09 -5.77 1.83
CA SER A 77 16.56 -6.38 0.59
C SER A 77 16.76 -5.32 -0.51
N ARG A 78 15.83 -4.36 -0.59
CA ARG A 78 15.87 -3.25 -1.53
C ARG A 78 17.09 -2.37 -1.32
N LYS A 79 17.34 -1.95 -0.07
CA LYS A 79 18.52 -1.16 0.27
C LYS A 79 19.83 -1.86 -0.08
N ARG A 80 19.94 -3.16 0.20
CA ARG A 80 21.13 -3.97 -0.17
C ARG A 80 21.33 -4.03 -1.68
N ALA A 81 20.27 -4.29 -2.43
CA ALA A 81 20.34 -4.32 -3.89
C ALA A 81 20.72 -2.95 -4.46
N MET A 82 20.13 -1.86 -3.94
CA MET A 82 20.48 -0.50 -4.33
C MET A 82 21.95 -0.19 -4.08
N GLU A 83 22.49 -0.54 -2.92
CA GLU A 83 23.90 -0.33 -2.57
C GLU A 83 24.82 -1.11 -3.51
N PHE A 84 24.52 -2.39 -3.75
CA PHE A 84 25.25 -3.22 -4.69
C PHE A 84 25.28 -2.63 -6.11
N TYR A 85 24.13 -2.28 -6.69
CA TYR A 85 24.09 -1.77 -8.05
C TYR A 85 24.63 -0.34 -8.17
N LYS A 86 24.44 0.53 -7.17
CA LYS A 86 25.03 1.88 -7.18
C LYS A 86 26.55 1.86 -7.08
N SER A 87 27.12 0.91 -6.32
CA SER A 87 28.58 0.74 -6.28
C SER A 87 29.14 0.20 -7.61
N LYS A 88 28.42 -0.72 -8.26
CA LYS A 88 28.82 -1.30 -9.55
C LYS A 88 28.65 -0.32 -10.72
N TYR A 89 27.54 0.40 -10.75
CA TYR A 89 27.13 1.31 -11.82
C TYR A 89 26.83 2.71 -11.27
N PRO A 90 27.85 3.43 -10.77
CA PRO A 90 27.63 4.74 -10.17
C PRO A 90 27.20 5.77 -11.22
N PRO A 91 26.30 6.70 -10.87
CA PRO A 91 25.88 7.85 -11.69
C PRO A 91 27.01 8.55 -12.47
N GLU A 92 28.14 8.82 -11.81
CA GLU A 92 29.25 9.58 -12.42
C GLU A 92 29.96 8.85 -13.57
N LYS A 93 29.77 7.54 -13.70
CA LYS A 93 30.39 6.71 -14.74
C LYS A 93 29.45 6.41 -15.91
N TYR A 94 28.29 7.06 -15.98
CA TYR A 94 27.40 7.02 -17.13
C TYR A 94 28.13 7.43 -18.42
N LYS A 95 27.88 6.71 -19.53
CA LYS A 95 28.58 6.77 -20.83
C LYS A 95 30.08 6.44 -20.82
N LYS A 96 30.70 6.30 -19.66
CA LYS A 96 32.10 5.87 -19.53
C LYS A 96 32.22 4.36 -19.35
N THR A 97 31.37 3.79 -18.51
CA THR A 97 31.40 2.35 -18.16
C THR A 97 30.11 1.62 -18.43
N TYR A 98 29.00 2.34 -18.53
CA TYR A 98 27.71 1.79 -18.92
C TYR A 98 26.88 2.84 -19.62
N ARG A 99 25.88 2.39 -20.36
CA ARG A 99 24.85 3.26 -20.96
C ARG A 99 23.48 2.60 -20.83
N ILE A 100 22.43 3.40 -20.90
CA ILE A 100 21.06 2.89 -20.90
C ILE A 100 20.62 2.77 -22.36
N ILE A 101 20.16 1.59 -22.75
CA ILE A 101 19.76 1.28 -24.11
C ILE A 101 18.34 0.70 -24.15
N GLU A 102 17.72 0.81 -25.31
CA GLU A 102 16.46 0.13 -25.64
C GLU A 102 16.49 -0.31 -27.12
N SER A 103 15.59 -1.21 -27.50
CA SER A 103 15.43 -1.63 -28.90
C SER A 103 14.35 -0.80 -29.58
N GLU A 104 14.60 -0.37 -30.82
CA GLU A 104 13.60 0.33 -31.64
C GLU A 104 12.32 -0.50 -31.87
N GLU A 105 12.42 -1.83 -31.93
CA GLU A 105 11.27 -2.73 -32.13
C GLU A 105 10.47 -3.03 -30.85
N SER A 106 11.10 -2.85 -29.68
CA SER A 106 10.48 -3.08 -28.37
C SER A 106 10.67 -1.87 -27.46
N PRO A 107 10.12 -0.69 -27.83
CA PRO A 107 10.25 0.51 -27.03
C PRO A 107 9.57 0.32 -25.67
N GLY A 108 10.26 0.71 -24.59
CA GLY A 108 9.77 0.60 -23.22
C GLY A 108 10.44 -0.48 -22.36
N ALA A 109 11.07 -1.49 -22.97
CA ALA A 109 11.95 -2.41 -22.25
C ALA A 109 13.34 -1.79 -22.13
N ILE A 110 13.77 -1.48 -20.90
CA ILE A 110 14.99 -0.71 -20.64
C ILE A 110 16.11 -1.66 -20.23
N TYR A 111 17.30 -1.46 -20.79
CA TYR A 111 18.48 -2.27 -20.49
C TYR A 111 19.65 -1.39 -20.09
N LEU A 112 20.48 -1.90 -19.19
CA LEU A 112 21.80 -1.35 -18.92
C LEU A 112 22.81 -2.12 -19.76
N HIS A 113 23.52 -1.43 -20.64
CA HIS A 113 24.65 -2.00 -21.38
C HIS A 113 25.94 -1.64 -20.66
N ASP A 114 26.61 -2.65 -20.12
CA ASP A 114 27.92 -2.54 -19.47
C ASP A 114 29.00 -2.56 -20.55
N LEU A 115 29.72 -1.45 -20.71
CA LEU A 115 30.73 -1.27 -21.73
C LEU A 115 32.03 -2.02 -21.42
N GLY A 116 32.23 -2.45 -20.17
CA GLY A 116 33.39 -3.24 -19.78
C GLY A 116 33.17 -4.73 -20.03
N SER A 117 32.03 -5.26 -19.59
CA SER A 117 31.70 -6.68 -19.79
C SER A 117 31.02 -6.99 -21.12
N LEU A 118 30.62 -5.97 -21.89
CA LEU A 118 29.90 -6.08 -23.17
C LEU A 118 28.57 -6.84 -23.05
N GLN A 119 27.95 -6.77 -21.88
CA GLN A 119 26.66 -7.40 -21.59
C GLN A 119 25.56 -6.36 -21.44
N LYS A 120 24.37 -6.68 -21.91
CA LYS A 120 23.13 -5.96 -21.62
C LYS A 120 22.35 -6.68 -20.52
N GLN A 121 21.91 -5.93 -19.53
CA GLN A 121 21.14 -6.42 -18.38
C GLN A 121 19.77 -5.77 -18.42
N HIS A 122 18.71 -6.57 -18.38
CA HIS A 122 17.35 -6.04 -18.37
C HIS A 122 17.09 -5.32 -17.03
N ILE A 123 16.61 -4.08 -17.10
CA ILE A 123 16.16 -3.35 -15.92
C ILE A 123 14.69 -3.67 -15.73
N TRP A 124 14.40 -4.41 -14.66
CA TRP A 124 13.12 -5.09 -14.51
C TRP A 124 11.88 -4.17 -14.53
N ASN A 125 11.99 -2.98 -13.96
CA ASN A 125 10.90 -2.00 -13.94
C ASN A 125 11.41 -0.57 -13.76
N MET A 126 10.53 0.41 -14.00
CA MET A 126 10.83 1.82 -13.81
C MET A 126 11.17 2.16 -12.34
N LEU A 127 10.59 1.46 -11.35
CA LEU A 127 10.94 1.66 -9.95
C LEU A 127 12.42 1.39 -9.68
N THR A 128 13.00 0.38 -10.33
CA THR A 128 14.43 0.07 -10.27
C THR A 128 15.27 1.21 -10.85
N VAL A 129 14.82 1.82 -11.96
CA VAL A 129 15.46 3.00 -12.55
C VAL A 129 15.49 4.17 -11.55
N TYR A 130 14.38 4.44 -10.86
CA TYR A 130 14.29 5.50 -9.85
C TYR A 130 15.14 5.19 -8.61
N ASP A 131 15.06 3.97 -8.09
CA ASP A 131 15.84 3.53 -6.93
C ASP A 131 17.37 3.72 -7.18
N LEU A 132 17.81 3.44 -8.41
CA LEU A 132 19.21 3.53 -8.82
C LEU A 132 19.63 4.93 -9.29
N GLY A 133 18.68 5.85 -9.50
CA GLY A 133 18.97 7.24 -9.86
C GLY A 133 19.24 7.46 -11.35
N TRP A 134 18.75 6.57 -12.22
CA TRP A 134 19.02 6.61 -13.67
C TRP A 134 17.91 7.29 -14.48
N GLN A 135 16.87 7.82 -13.82
CA GLN A 135 15.70 8.41 -14.48
C GLN A 135 16.02 9.64 -15.32
N SER A 136 17.13 10.34 -15.03
CA SER A 136 17.58 11.51 -15.79
C SER A 136 18.47 11.16 -16.98
N TYR A 137 18.84 9.88 -17.14
CA TYR A 137 19.73 9.46 -18.22
C TYR A 137 18.96 9.16 -19.50
N PRO A 138 19.41 9.72 -20.65
CA PRO A 138 18.76 9.45 -21.92
C PRO A 138 18.93 7.99 -22.29
N ARG A 139 17.88 7.39 -22.86
CA ARG A 139 17.92 6.02 -23.37
C ARG A 139 18.37 6.07 -24.82
N GLU A 140 19.44 5.33 -25.13
CA GLU A 140 19.92 5.21 -26.50
C GLU A 140 19.11 4.10 -27.19
N SER A 141 18.29 4.50 -28.17
CA SER A 141 17.58 3.54 -29.00
C SER A 141 18.54 2.93 -30.01
N LEU A 142 18.57 1.60 -30.07
CA LEU A 142 19.41 0.85 -31.00
C LEU A 142 18.52 0.09 -32.00
N LYS A 143 19.00 0.02 -33.24
CA LYS A 143 18.45 -0.90 -34.24
C LYS A 143 18.40 -2.31 -33.67
N HIS A 144 17.36 -3.06 -34.03
CA HIS A 144 17.11 -4.37 -33.43
C HIS A 144 18.28 -5.35 -33.61
N SER A 145 18.93 -5.36 -34.77
CA SER A 145 20.12 -6.18 -35.04
C SER A 145 21.27 -5.87 -34.07
N ASP A 146 21.55 -4.60 -33.85
CA ASP A 146 22.65 -4.14 -33.02
C ASP A 146 22.34 -4.42 -31.55
N PHE A 147 21.08 -4.22 -31.15
CA PHE A 147 20.60 -4.58 -29.83
C PHE A 147 20.77 -6.07 -29.56
N LEU A 148 20.34 -6.95 -30.47
CA LEU A 148 20.46 -8.40 -30.32
C LEU A 148 21.90 -8.89 -30.30
N SER A 149 22.82 -8.20 -30.97
CA SER A 149 24.25 -8.56 -31.00
C SER A 149 24.93 -8.53 -29.62
N ILE A 150 24.37 -7.79 -28.66
CA ILE A 150 24.92 -7.64 -27.31
C ILE A 150 24.50 -8.84 -26.44
N MET A 151 25.44 -9.45 -25.74
CA MET A 151 25.19 -10.60 -24.87
C MET A 151 24.25 -10.25 -23.70
N ASN A 152 23.31 -11.14 -23.37
CA ASN A 152 22.45 -10.96 -22.20
C ASN A 152 23.22 -11.31 -20.91
N GLY A 153 23.11 -10.44 -19.91
CA GLY A 153 23.50 -10.73 -18.52
C GLY A 153 22.28 -10.83 -17.61
N ASP A 154 22.53 -10.97 -16.31
CA ASP A 154 21.47 -11.08 -15.30
C ASP A 154 20.64 -9.79 -15.20
N ALA A 155 19.35 -9.93 -14.93
CA ALA A 155 18.46 -8.78 -14.77
C ALA A 155 18.82 -7.97 -13.51
N ILE A 156 18.68 -6.64 -13.61
CA ILE A 156 18.85 -5.71 -12.50
C ILE A 156 17.49 -5.54 -11.82
N ARG A 157 17.45 -5.84 -10.52
CA ARG A 157 16.24 -5.75 -9.68
C ARG A 157 16.60 -5.15 -8.33
N THR A 158 15.91 -4.09 -7.93
CA THR A 158 15.99 -3.59 -6.54
C THR A 158 14.92 -4.18 -5.64
N ARG A 159 13.90 -4.83 -6.18
CA ARG A 159 12.83 -5.46 -5.39
C ARG A 159 12.69 -6.93 -5.77
N GLY A 160 12.33 -7.76 -4.80
CA GLY A 160 12.19 -9.20 -4.99
C GLY A 160 10.99 -9.56 -5.85
N ASP A 161 11.07 -10.68 -6.55
CA ASP A 161 10.01 -11.26 -7.37
C ASP A 161 8.72 -11.44 -6.58
N LEU A 162 7.76 -10.54 -6.78
CA LEU A 162 6.34 -10.88 -6.80
C LEU A 162 5.73 -10.05 -7.92
N GLY A 163 5.25 -10.75 -8.94
CA GLY A 163 4.52 -10.16 -10.05
C GLY A 163 3.48 -9.17 -9.53
N GLN A 164 3.69 -7.91 -9.92
CA GLN A 164 2.60 -7.06 -10.34
C GLN A 164 2.61 -7.06 -11.86
#